data_AF-A0A139IBJ8-F1
#
_entry.id   AF-A0A139IBJ8-F1
#
_cell.length_a   1.000
_cell.length_b   1.000
_cell.length_c   1.000
_cell.angle_alpha   90.00
_cell.angle_beta   90.00
_cell.angle_gamma   90.00
#
_symmetry.space_group_name_H-M   'P 1'
#
loop_
_entity.id
_entity.type
_entity.pdbx_description
1 polymer ?
#
loop_
_entity_poly.entity_id
_entity_poly.type
_entity_poly.pdbx_seq_one_letter_code
_entity_poly.pdbx_strand_id
1 'polypeptide(L)'
;MDHELNITLTLGPFHFKISHKNHITPSLHDGTRNHHHHHHTKLHRKTSSLQTAATIASHASYAASRVSSRLSQHLRTLSLQSSRAMATTSSTNMPIEAPWKKQFQEHLSKMESPEFVFSSLHPAEKGSPVPYVPRARYCIHRAFWAELPENKHNTAPMNARNYASDMPTFTTDVRMSKTFEIFNTSPGHADRDSLIQGSGGGGPCEAVYWVKESMVQWRFKGDAFVIAPDIEGEGEESSGVRTVKSELGKRMRILKEDGIEEWSWKRELTGHFGNISPGMRGTFQAPPPGQPVDKPFDDKKLKLGEKVEDLEHPVARENFRVVVIRPHEVESVDLSDPKKSRRQVYKVICDFLMQVACATGVTQRNVWTEEQDLILNMLVLLQ
;
A
#
# COMPACT_ATOMS: atom_id res chain seq x y z
N MET A 1 18.83 41.69 -28.46
CA MET A 1 17.58 41.79 -27.67
C MET A 1 17.78 40.91 -26.46
N ASP A 2 17.94 41.52 -25.29
CA ASP A 2 18.11 40.78 -24.04
C ASP A 2 16.73 40.35 -23.53
N HIS A 3 16.51 39.05 -23.37
CA HIS A 3 15.33 38.53 -22.70
C HIS A 3 15.65 38.30 -21.23
N GLU A 4 15.08 39.14 -20.37
CA GLU A 4 15.16 39.01 -18.92
C GLU A 4 13.97 38.17 -18.44
N LEU A 5 14.23 36.99 -17.88
CA LEU A 5 13.21 36.13 -17.28
C LEU A 5 13.13 36.46 -15.79
N ASN A 6 12.05 37.17 -15.41
CA ASN A 6 11.76 37.52 -14.03
C ASN A 6 10.59 36.69 -13.52
N ILE A 7 10.83 35.82 -12.55
CA ILE A 7 9.78 35.03 -11.88
C ILE A 7 9.62 35.56 -10.46
N THR A 8 8.40 35.96 -10.12
CA THR A 8 8.02 36.41 -8.78
C THR A 8 7.09 35.37 -8.15
N LEU A 9 7.47 34.87 -6.98
CA LEU A 9 6.68 33.92 -6.20
C LEU A 9 6.30 34.57 -4.86
N THR A 10 5.01 34.51 -4.54
CA THR A 10 4.45 35.08 -3.31
C THR A 10 3.91 33.95 -2.44
N LEU A 11 4.35 33.90 -1.18
CA LEU A 11 3.82 32.99 -0.16
C LEU A 11 3.55 33.81 1.11
N GLY A 12 2.27 34.08 1.39
CA GLY A 12 1.87 34.94 2.50
C GLY A 12 2.47 36.35 2.38
N PRO A 13 2.95 36.97 3.48
CA PRO A 13 3.52 38.33 3.43
C PRO A 13 4.92 38.42 2.79
N PHE A 14 5.44 37.33 2.22
CA PHE A 14 6.78 37.28 1.66
C PHE A 14 6.77 37.18 0.13
N HIS A 15 7.56 38.05 -0.50
CA HIS A 15 7.77 38.09 -1.94
C HIS A 15 9.20 37.71 -2.29
N PHE A 16 9.36 36.75 -3.19
CA PHE A 16 10.67 36.35 -3.71
C PHE A 16 10.75 36.64 -5.20
N LYS A 17 11.82 37.33 -5.61
CA LYS A 17 12.08 37.67 -7.00
C LYS A 17 13.37 37.01 -7.46
N ILE A 18 13.30 36.23 -8.53
CA ILE A 18 14.46 35.60 -9.16
C ILE A 18 14.62 36.19 -10.56
N SER A 19 15.80 36.72 -10.85
CA SER A 19 16.16 37.32 -12.13
C SER A 19 17.42 36.66 -12.69
N HIS A 20 17.41 36.32 -13.98
CA HIS A 20 18.55 35.76 -14.69
C HIS A 20 18.80 36.54 -16.00
N LYS A 21 20.03 37.02 -16.19
CA LYS A 21 20.49 37.68 -17.43
C LYS A 21 21.47 36.78 -18.18
N ASN A 22 21.24 36.58 -19.48
CA ASN A 22 22.21 35.96 -20.39
C ASN A 22 22.97 37.07 -21.14
N HIS A 23 24.30 37.08 -21.04
CA HIS A 23 25.15 37.91 -21.90
C HIS A 23 25.65 37.08 -23.08
N ILE A 24 25.34 37.51 -24.31
CA ILE A 24 25.97 37.00 -25.54
C ILE A 24 26.88 38.11 -26.07
N THR A 25 28.19 37.87 -26.13
CA THR A 25 29.17 38.76 -26.74
C THR A 25 29.32 38.45 -28.24
N PRO A 26 29.28 39.44 -29.15
CA PRO A 26 29.58 39.22 -30.55
C PRO A 26 31.08 39.43 -30.81
N SER A 27 31.78 38.43 -31.35
CA SER A 27 33.17 38.59 -31.81
C SER A 27 33.20 39.11 -33.25
N LEU A 28 33.79 40.28 -33.46
CA LEU A 28 34.28 40.77 -34.75
C LEU A 28 35.57 40.05 -35.14
N HIS A 29 35.72 39.65 -36.41
CA HIS A 29 37.02 39.76 -37.06
C HIS A 29 36.93 39.85 -38.60
N ASP A 30 37.67 40.84 -39.10
CA ASP A 30 38.03 41.15 -40.49
C ASP A 30 39.14 40.20 -41.01
N GLY A 31 39.27 40.12 -42.34
CA GLY A 31 39.97 39.09 -43.13
C GLY A 31 41.50 39.08 -43.11
N THR A 32 42.09 37.95 -43.53
CA THR A 32 43.03 37.79 -44.67
C THR A 32 43.68 36.39 -44.75
N ARG A 33 43.74 35.87 -45.98
CA ARG A 33 44.59 34.85 -46.65
C ARG A 33 45.46 33.78 -45.92
N ASN A 34 45.28 32.55 -46.45
CA ASN A 34 46.26 31.60 -47.06
C ASN A 34 46.57 30.21 -46.42
N HIS A 35 46.26 29.20 -47.25
CA HIS A 35 46.89 27.89 -47.52
C HIS A 35 46.83 26.65 -46.59
N HIS A 36 46.29 25.59 -47.22
CA HIS A 36 46.67 24.17 -47.25
C HIS A 36 46.18 23.14 -46.19
N HIS A 37 45.27 22.29 -46.69
CA HIS A 37 45.14 20.82 -46.55
C HIS A 37 45.66 20.11 -45.28
N HIS A 38 44.74 19.50 -44.51
CA HIS A 38 44.60 18.03 -44.42
C HIS A 38 43.30 17.64 -43.70
N HIS A 39 42.66 16.59 -44.23
CA HIS A 39 41.43 15.99 -43.70
C HIS A 39 41.66 15.30 -42.35
N HIS A 40 40.86 15.64 -41.34
CA HIS A 40 40.49 14.74 -40.26
C HIS A 40 39.04 15.01 -39.84
N THR A 41 38.14 14.12 -40.24
CA THR A 41 36.75 14.09 -39.78
C THR A 41 36.71 13.64 -38.31
N LYS A 42 36.41 14.57 -37.39
CA LYS A 42 35.97 14.25 -36.02
C LYS A 42 34.53 14.72 -35.83
N LEU A 43 33.65 13.77 -35.51
CA LEU A 43 32.30 14.03 -35.00
C LEU A 43 32.38 14.94 -33.76
N HIS A 44 31.92 16.19 -33.86
CA HIS A 44 31.53 16.99 -32.69
C HIS A 44 30.08 16.68 -32.33
N ARG A 45 29.89 15.78 -31.36
CA ARG A 45 28.59 15.42 -30.80
C ARG A 45 28.27 16.36 -29.63
N LYS A 46 27.05 16.89 -29.60
CA LYS A 46 26.39 17.70 -28.55
C LYS A 46 26.89 17.41 -27.11
N THR A 47 27.82 18.20 -26.59
CA THR A 47 28.28 18.12 -25.18
C THR A 47 27.88 19.34 -24.34
N SER A 48 27.51 20.48 -24.94
CA SER A 48 27.22 21.70 -24.18
C SER A 48 25.84 21.71 -23.48
N SER A 49 24.80 21.11 -24.06
CA SER A 49 23.45 21.14 -23.45
C SER A 49 23.30 20.22 -22.24
N LEU A 50 24.09 19.15 -22.17
CA LEU A 50 24.05 18.17 -21.07
C LEU A 50 24.78 18.68 -19.82
N GLN A 51 25.87 19.44 -19.98
CA GLN A 51 26.58 20.06 -18.86
C GLN A 51 25.77 21.21 -18.21
N THR A 52 25.01 21.97 -19.01
CA THR A 52 24.11 23.02 -18.50
C THR A 52 22.93 22.44 -17.72
N ALA A 53 22.31 21.36 -18.21
CA ALA A 53 21.21 20.69 -17.51
C ALA A 53 21.65 20.04 -16.19
N ALA A 54 22.83 19.40 -16.17
CA ALA A 54 23.40 18.81 -14.96
C ALA A 54 23.73 19.86 -13.87
N THR A 55 24.18 21.05 -14.28
CA THR A 55 24.49 22.15 -13.36
C THR A 55 23.22 22.80 -12.79
N ILE A 56 22.16 22.91 -13.59
CA ILE A 56 20.85 23.41 -13.12
C ILE A 56 20.22 22.40 -12.15
N ALA A 57 20.31 21.10 -12.43
CA ALA A 57 19.81 20.05 -11.54
C ALA A 57 20.57 19.98 -10.21
N SER A 58 21.89 20.18 -10.21
CA SER A 58 22.67 20.19 -8.95
C SER A 58 22.35 21.43 -8.09
N HIS A 59 22.17 22.60 -8.69
CA HIS A 59 21.78 23.81 -7.97
C HIS A 59 20.33 23.72 -7.44
N ALA A 60 19.40 23.13 -8.19
CA ALA A 60 18.04 22.88 -7.71
C ALA A 60 18.02 21.87 -6.56
N SER A 61 18.83 20.81 -6.62
CA SER A 61 18.97 19.82 -5.54
C SER A 61 19.60 20.43 -4.28
N TYR A 62 20.60 21.30 -4.44
CA TYR A 62 21.26 22.00 -3.33
C TYR A 62 20.37 23.09 -2.70
N ALA A 63 19.54 23.77 -3.50
CA ALA A 63 18.53 24.71 -3.00
C ALA A 63 17.42 23.97 -2.24
N ALA A 64 16.95 22.83 -2.75
CA ALA A 64 15.95 21.99 -2.09
C ALA A 64 16.45 21.41 -0.76
N SER A 65 17.73 21.01 -0.68
CA SER A 65 18.32 20.51 0.57
C SER A 65 18.48 21.61 1.63
N ARG A 66 18.83 22.85 1.23
CA ARG A 66 18.86 23.99 2.16
C ARG A 66 17.48 24.40 2.67
N VAL A 67 16.46 24.40 1.81
CA VAL A 67 15.07 24.66 2.22
C VAL A 67 14.58 23.57 3.18
N SER A 68 14.86 22.30 2.90
CA SER A 68 14.55 21.16 3.78
C SER A 68 15.25 21.25 5.14
N SER A 69 16.53 21.67 5.17
CA SER A 69 17.28 21.81 6.42
C SER A 69 16.77 22.96 7.30
N ARG A 70 16.38 24.09 6.70
CA ARG A 70 15.83 25.25 7.41
C ARG A 70 14.41 24.99 7.90
N LEU A 71 13.56 24.32 7.11
CA LEU A 71 12.26 23.84 7.57
C LEU A 71 12.42 22.87 8.75
N SER A 72 13.36 21.93 8.66
CA SER A 72 13.61 20.95 9.72
C SER A 72 14.09 21.60 11.02
N GLN A 73 14.89 22.66 10.94
CA GLN A 73 15.31 23.43 12.12
C GLN A 73 14.15 24.25 12.71
N HIS A 74 13.31 24.84 11.87
CA HIS A 74 12.15 25.63 12.32
C HIS A 74 11.04 24.75 12.95
N LEU A 75 10.84 23.55 12.41
CA LEU A 75 9.91 22.55 12.96
C LEU A 75 10.37 21.99 14.32
N ARG A 76 11.68 21.85 14.54
CA ARG A 76 12.23 21.47 15.87
C ARG A 76 12.00 22.57 16.90
N THR A 77 12.13 23.84 16.54
CA THR A 77 11.83 24.96 17.45
C THR A 77 10.34 25.09 17.77
N LEU A 78 9.44 24.79 16.82
CA LEU A 78 7.99 24.77 17.06
C LEU A 78 7.55 23.57 17.91
N SER A 79 8.18 22.40 17.72
CA SER A 79 7.96 21.20 18.55
C SER A 79 8.32 21.41 20.03
N LEU A 80 9.38 22.17 20.30
CA LEU A 80 9.81 22.55 21.66
C LEU A 80 8.90 23.60 22.31
N GLN A 81 8.20 24.42 21.52
CA GLN A 81 7.22 25.39 22.04
C GLN A 81 5.83 24.77 22.26
N SER A 82 5.43 23.79 21.44
CA SER A 82 4.15 23.07 21.57
C SER A 82 4.09 22.15 22.81
N SER A 83 5.23 21.68 23.31
CA SER A 83 5.31 20.80 24.50
C SER A 83 5.00 21.51 25.82
N ARG A 84 4.87 22.85 25.83
CA ARG A 84 4.58 23.64 27.04
C ARG A 84 3.11 24.08 27.21
N ALA A 85 2.23 23.79 26.24
CA ALA A 85 0.88 24.38 26.21
C ALA A 85 -0.27 23.42 25.83
N MET A 86 -0.15 22.11 26.08
CA MET A 86 -1.24 21.15 25.83
C MET A 86 -1.40 20.17 27.00
N ALA A 87 -1.88 20.68 28.12
CA ALA A 87 -2.75 19.88 28.99
C ALA A 87 -4.19 20.25 28.61
N THR A 88 -5.08 19.26 28.59
CA THR A 88 -6.54 19.36 28.31
C THR A 88 -6.96 19.65 26.86
N THR A 89 -7.13 18.57 26.07
CA THR A 89 -8.30 18.23 25.23
C THR A 89 -7.95 16.99 24.40
N SER A 90 -8.27 15.81 24.91
CA SER A 90 -8.14 14.54 24.18
C SER A 90 -9.36 14.32 23.28
N SER A 91 -9.32 14.83 22.05
CA SER A 91 -10.18 14.33 20.98
C SER A 91 -9.54 13.07 20.39
N THR A 92 -10.18 11.91 20.57
CA THR A 92 -9.71 10.62 20.07
C THR A 92 -9.75 10.60 18.54
N ASN A 93 -8.57 10.57 17.95
CA ASN A 93 -8.31 10.70 16.53
C ASN A 93 -8.52 9.36 15.79
N MET A 94 -9.76 8.86 15.79
CA MET A 94 -10.10 7.53 15.29
C MET A 94 -10.24 7.50 13.75
N PRO A 95 -9.81 6.42 13.07
CA PRO A 95 -10.08 6.28 11.63
C PRO A 95 -11.59 6.28 11.37
N ILE A 96 -12.04 6.83 10.25
CA ILE A 96 -13.46 6.86 9.84
C ILE A 96 -13.70 5.72 8.84
N GLU A 97 -14.94 5.21 8.79
CA GLU A 97 -15.32 4.21 7.79
C GLU A 97 -15.22 4.77 6.37
N ALA A 98 -14.68 3.96 5.47
CA ALA A 98 -14.53 4.39 4.09
C ALA A 98 -15.89 4.59 3.40
N PRO A 99 -16.06 5.70 2.65
CA PRO A 99 -17.34 6.03 2.01
C PRO A 99 -17.78 4.99 0.97
N TRP A 100 -16.84 4.22 0.41
CA TRP A 100 -17.09 3.17 -0.56
C TRP A 100 -17.49 1.82 0.05
N LYS A 101 -17.25 1.61 1.35
CA LYS A 101 -17.33 0.27 1.97
C LYS A 101 -18.74 -0.32 1.90
N LYS A 102 -19.76 0.46 2.26
CA LYS A 102 -21.16 0.03 2.22
C LYS A 102 -21.58 -0.40 0.83
N GLN A 103 -21.31 0.43 -0.19
CA GLN A 103 -21.64 0.11 -1.57
C GLN A 103 -20.91 -1.14 -2.07
N PHE A 104 -19.63 -1.30 -1.70
CA PHE A 104 -18.87 -2.50 -2.03
C PHE A 104 -19.46 -3.75 -1.36
N GLN A 105 -19.90 -3.68 -0.10
CA GLN A 105 -20.58 -4.79 0.58
C GLN A 105 -21.91 -5.18 -0.10
N GLU A 106 -22.73 -4.19 -0.49
CA GLU A 106 -23.97 -4.42 -1.25
C GLU A 106 -23.70 -5.09 -2.61
N HIS A 107 -22.57 -4.77 -3.25
CA HIS A 107 -22.15 -5.42 -4.48
C HIS A 107 -21.61 -6.82 -4.24
N LEU A 108 -20.79 -7.03 -3.19
CA LEU A 108 -20.30 -8.35 -2.82
C LEU A 108 -21.44 -9.33 -2.51
N SER A 109 -22.52 -8.88 -1.86
CA SER A 109 -23.67 -9.75 -1.53
C SER A 109 -24.44 -10.25 -2.76
N LYS A 110 -24.20 -9.67 -3.94
CA LYS A 110 -24.77 -10.12 -5.22
C LYS A 110 -23.88 -11.13 -5.94
N MET A 111 -22.70 -11.44 -5.41
CA MET A 111 -21.82 -12.45 -5.98
C MET A 111 -22.21 -13.82 -5.41
N GLU A 112 -22.41 -14.82 -6.28
CA GLU A 112 -22.65 -16.21 -5.86
C GLU A 112 -21.50 -16.75 -4.99
N SER A 113 -20.28 -16.39 -5.39
CA SER A 113 -19.04 -16.62 -4.64
C SER A 113 -18.25 -15.31 -4.65
N PRO A 114 -17.76 -14.80 -3.51
CA PRO A 114 -17.08 -13.52 -3.43
C PRO A 114 -15.62 -13.63 -3.92
N GLU A 115 -15.44 -14.06 -5.17
CA GLU A 115 -14.15 -14.28 -5.83
C GLU A 115 -13.57 -12.98 -6.37
N PHE A 116 -12.25 -12.87 -6.34
CA PHE A 116 -11.54 -11.73 -6.89
C PHE A 116 -10.17 -12.14 -7.41
N VAL A 117 -9.64 -11.36 -8.35
CA VAL A 117 -8.28 -11.55 -8.84
C VAL A 117 -7.31 -10.86 -7.89
N PHE A 118 -6.41 -11.61 -7.28
CA PHE A 118 -5.30 -11.08 -6.49
C PHE A 118 -4.04 -11.01 -7.34
N SER A 119 -3.52 -9.80 -7.52
CA SER A 119 -2.28 -9.54 -8.24
C SER A 119 -1.15 -9.18 -7.28
N SER A 120 0.02 -9.76 -7.51
CA SER A 120 1.25 -9.50 -6.76
C SER A 120 2.46 -9.57 -7.69
N LEU A 121 3.63 -9.21 -7.17
CA LEU A 121 4.88 -9.14 -7.92
C LEU A 121 5.77 -10.33 -7.58
N HIS A 122 6.21 -11.05 -8.61
CA HIS A 122 7.16 -12.14 -8.50
C HIS A 122 8.56 -11.67 -8.90
N PRO A 123 9.62 -12.00 -8.14
CA PRO A 123 10.98 -11.68 -8.54
C PRO A 123 11.27 -12.26 -9.91
N ALA A 124 11.76 -11.42 -10.81
CA ALA A 124 12.07 -11.89 -12.14
C ALA A 124 13.33 -12.78 -12.11
N GLU A 125 13.43 -13.70 -13.06
CA GLU A 125 14.61 -14.54 -13.21
C GLU A 125 15.86 -13.71 -13.51
N LYS A 126 17.02 -14.24 -13.14
CA LYS A 126 18.30 -13.58 -13.40
C LYS A 126 18.47 -13.32 -14.90
N GLY A 127 18.70 -12.07 -15.27
CA GLY A 127 18.83 -11.64 -16.68
C GLY A 127 17.54 -11.09 -17.29
N SER A 128 16.43 -11.06 -16.54
CA SER A 128 15.21 -10.35 -16.95
C SER A 128 15.45 -8.84 -17.12
N PRO A 129 14.79 -8.18 -18.10
CA PRO A 129 14.88 -6.72 -18.29
C PRO A 129 14.21 -5.92 -17.17
N VAL A 130 13.38 -6.56 -16.35
CA VAL A 130 12.66 -5.95 -15.22
C VAL A 130 12.91 -6.75 -13.95
N PRO A 131 12.94 -6.12 -12.76
CA PRO A 131 13.21 -6.82 -11.50
C PRO A 131 12.03 -7.70 -11.03
N TYR A 132 10.81 -7.42 -11.49
CA TYR A 132 9.61 -8.15 -11.10
C TYR A 132 8.70 -8.44 -12.29
N VAL A 133 7.99 -9.55 -12.23
CA VAL A 133 6.93 -9.93 -13.17
C VAL A 133 5.59 -10.06 -12.44
N PRO A 134 4.48 -9.52 -12.99
CA PRO A 134 3.18 -9.61 -12.33
C PRO A 134 2.65 -11.05 -12.35
N ARG A 135 2.00 -11.46 -11.26
CA ARG A 135 1.25 -12.72 -11.15
C ARG A 135 -0.16 -12.43 -10.68
N ALA A 136 -1.12 -13.13 -11.27
CA ALA A 136 -2.54 -13.00 -10.94
C ALA A 136 -3.15 -14.39 -10.71
N ARG A 137 -4.10 -14.49 -9.78
CA ARG A 137 -4.89 -15.69 -9.49
C ARG A 137 -6.18 -15.32 -8.80
N TYR A 138 -7.18 -16.19 -8.87
CA TYR A 138 -8.40 -16.03 -8.08
C TYR A 138 -8.17 -16.36 -6.60
N CYS A 139 -8.79 -15.56 -5.75
CA CYS A 139 -8.89 -15.72 -4.30
C CYS A 139 -10.35 -15.49 -3.88
N ILE A 140 -10.71 -15.90 -2.67
CA ILE A 140 -12.05 -15.72 -2.10
C ILE A 140 -11.98 -14.67 -1.00
N HIS A 141 -12.75 -13.60 -1.11
CA HIS A 141 -12.92 -12.62 -0.04
C HIS A 141 -13.64 -13.28 1.14
N ARG A 142 -13.05 -13.15 2.33
CA ARG A 142 -13.57 -13.81 3.55
C ARG A 142 -14.33 -12.86 4.46
N ALA A 143 -13.78 -11.67 4.67
CA ALA A 143 -14.36 -10.59 5.47
C ALA A 143 -13.51 -9.33 5.31
N PHE A 144 -13.94 -8.25 5.95
CA PHE A 144 -13.02 -7.21 6.39
C PHE A 144 -12.32 -7.63 7.68
N TRP A 145 -11.05 -7.24 7.87
CA TRP A 145 -10.29 -7.58 9.07
C TRP A 145 -10.97 -7.04 10.32
N ALA A 146 -11.06 -7.86 11.38
CA ALA A 146 -11.82 -7.61 12.61
C ALA A 146 -13.36 -7.58 12.45
N GLU A 147 -13.89 -7.95 11.28
CA GLU A 147 -15.32 -7.96 10.98
C GLU A 147 -15.77 -9.31 10.40
N LEU A 148 -15.12 -10.40 10.84
CA LEU A 148 -15.54 -11.75 10.47
C LEU A 148 -17.05 -11.92 10.74
N PRO A 149 -17.87 -12.30 9.74
CA PRO A 149 -19.30 -12.47 9.95
C PRO A 149 -19.57 -13.69 10.83
N GLU A 150 -20.67 -13.63 11.59
CA GLU A 150 -21.14 -14.79 12.34
C GLU A 150 -21.50 -15.93 11.38
N ASN A 151 -21.06 -17.14 11.73
CA ASN A 151 -21.38 -18.34 11.00
C ASN A 151 -21.73 -19.44 12.00
N LYS A 152 -22.97 -19.93 11.94
CA LYS A 152 -23.47 -21.00 12.84
C LYS A 152 -22.67 -22.31 12.78
N HIS A 153 -21.89 -22.50 11.72
CA HIS A 153 -21.02 -23.67 11.55
C HIS A 153 -19.58 -23.43 12.02
N ASN A 154 -19.25 -22.20 12.40
CA ASN A 154 -17.96 -21.86 12.98
C ASN A 154 -17.98 -22.18 14.47
N THR A 155 -17.20 -23.18 14.88
CA THR A 155 -17.06 -23.59 16.29
C THR A 155 -15.92 -22.86 17.00
N ALA A 156 -15.17 -22.00 16.31
CA ALA A 156 -14.06 -21.27 16.90
C ALA A 156 -14.55 -20.14 17.82
N PRO A 157 -13.81 -19.83 18.90
CA PRO A 157 -14.06 -18.63 19.68
C PRO A 157 -13.88 -17.40 18.78
N MET A 158 -14.87 -16.50 18.77
CA MET A 158 -14.82 -15.26 17.99
C MET A 158 -14.52 -14.06 18.88
N ASN A 159 -13.84 -13.07 18.32
CA ASN A 159 -13.75 -11.77 18.96
C ASN A 159 -15.13 -11.11 19.02
N ALA A 160 -15.41 -10.40 20.11
CA ALA A 160 -16.49 -9.43 20.11
C ALA A 160 -16.18 -8.33 19.06
N ARG A 161 -17.24 -7.74 18.50
CA ARG A 161 -17.14 -6.69 17.47
C ARG A 161 -16.71 -5.34 18.09
N ASN A 162 -15.51 -5.32 18.64
CA ASN A 162 -14.88 -4.17 19.31
C ASN A 162 -14.06 -3.32 18.33
N TYR A 163 -13.66 -3.93 17.20
CA TYR A 163 -12.96 -3.27 16.11
C TYR A 163 -13.69 -3.43 14.78
N ALA A 164 -13.39 -2.52 13.84
CA ALA A 164 -13.75 -2.59 12.42
C ALA A 164 -12.59 -2.10 11.55
N SER A 165 -12.58 -2.44 10.27
CA SER A 165 -11.62 -1.89 9.30
C SER A 165 -12.18 -1.83 7.89
N ASP A 166 -11.43 -1.21 6.98
CA ASP A 166 -11.72 -1.22 5.54
C ASP A 166 -10.74 -2.12 4.79
N MET A 167 -10.19 -3.13 5.47
CA MET A 167 -9.13 -4.00 4.94
C MET A 167 -9.68 -5.37 4.53
N PRO A 168 -9.85 -5.67 3.24
CA PRO A 168 -10.33 -6.99 2.77
C PRO A 168 -9.38 -8.11 3.15
N THR A 169 -9.93 -9.29 3.42
CA THR A 169 -9.15 -10.47 3.81
C THR A 169 -9.42 -11.65 2.91
N PHE A 170 -8.41 -12.51 2.76
CA PHE A 170 -8.56 -13.85 2.18
C PHE A 170 -7.67 -14.85 2.92
N THR A 171 -7.90 -16.14 2.71
CA THR A 171 -7.07 -17.20 3.30
C THR A 171 -6.18 -17.85 2.24
N THR A 172 -4.97 -18.26 2.63
CA THR A 172 -4.00 -18.90 1.73
C THR A 172 -3.15 -19.91 2.48
N ASP A 173 -2.49 -20.77 1.73
CA ASP A 173 -1.45 -21.66 2.25
C ASP A 173 -0.09 -20.94 2.18
N VAL A 174 0.72 -21.05 3.23
CA VAL A 174 2.06 -20.44 3.33
C VAL A 174 2.97 -20.86 2.18
N ARG A 175 2.79 -22.07 1.65
CA ARG A 175 3.61 -22.67 0.59
C ARG A 175 3.27 -22.14 -0.81
N MET A 176 2.22 -21.33 -0.96
CA MET A 176 1.87 -20.75 -2.26
C MET A 176 2.80 -19.59 -2.61
N SER A 177 3.11 -19.45 -3.91
CA SER A 177 4.00 -18.38 -4.42
C SER A 177 3.56 -16.98 -4.01
N LYS A 178 2.25 -16.72 -3.91
CA LYS A 178 1.73 -15.41 -3.49
C LYS A 178 2.20 -15.00 -2.09
N THR A 179 2.41 -15.96 -1.19
CA THR A 179 2.94 -15.68 0.16
C THR A 179 4.37 -15.18 0.02
N PHE A 180 5.23 -15.94 -0.67
CA PHE A 180 6.61 -15.52 -0.95
C PHE A 180 6.66 -14.14 -1.63
N GLU A 181 5.81 -13.88 -2.62
CA GLU A 181 5.74 -12.61 -3.34
C GLU A 181 5.43 -11.42 -2.41
N ILE A 182 4.49 -11.60 -1.46
CA ILE A 182 4.14 -10.59 -0.46
C ILE A 182 5.33 -10.24 0.45
N PHE A 183 6.12 -11.25 0.85
CA PHE A 183 7.30 -11.03 1.70
C PHE A 183 8.49 -10.47 0.94
N ASN A 184 8.76 -11.00 -0.25
CA ASN A 184 9.92 -10.62 -1.04
C ASN A 184 9.83 -9.19 -1.57
N THR A 185 8.63 -8.73 -1.92
CA THR A 185 8.40 -7.36 -2.41
C THR A 185 8.06 -6.36 -1.29
N SER A 186 8.11 -6.80 -0.03
CA SER A 186 7.96 -5.91 1.12
C SER A 186 9.20 -5.01 1.30
N PRO A 187 9.11 -3.92 2.07
CA PRO A 187 10.27 -3.09 2.41
C PRO A 187 11.46 -3.88 3.00
N GLY A 188 11.17 -4.98 3.71
CA GLY A 188 12.18 -5.86 4.29
C GLY A 188 12.82 -6.84 3.31
N HIS A 189 12.27 -6.97 2.09
CA HIS A 189 12.74 -7.85 1.02
C HIS A 189 13.08 -9.28 1.47
N ALA A 190 12.20 -9.89 2.27
CA ALA A 190 12.43 -11.22 2.81
C ALA A 190 12.39 -12.29 1.70
N ASP A 191 13.55 -12.83 1.36
CA ASP A 191 13.79 -13.74 0.23
C ASP A 191 14.14 -15.18 0.63
N ARG A 192 14.18 -15.46 1.94
CA ARG A 192 14.47 -16.80 2.50
C ARG A 192 13.20 -17.46 3.02
N ASP A 193 13.06 -18.75 2.76
CA ASP A 193 11.90 -19.56 3.20
C ASP A 193 11.64 -19.51 4.71
N SER A 194 12.70 -19.39 5.53
CA SER A 194 12.56 -19.27 6.99
C SER A 194 11.91 -17.96 7.43
N LEU A 195 12.00 -16.90 6.62
CA LEU A 195 11.47 -15.57 6.93
C LEU A 195 10.00 -15.40 6.51
N ILE A 196 9.49 -16.29 5.65
CA ILE A 196 8.11 -16.23 5.14
C ILE A 196 7.14 -17.15 5.90
N GLN A 197 7.62 -17.89 6.91
CA GLN A 197 6.79 -18.80 7.69
C GLN A 197 5.87 -18.08 8.68
N GLY A 198 6.32 -16.95 9.23
CA GLY A 198 5.62 -16.19 10.26
C GLY A 198 4.72 -15.10 9.73
N SER A 199 4.31 -14.19 10.62
CA SER A 199 3.53 -13.01 10.30
C SER A 199 4.45 -11.92 9.74
N GLY A 200 3.97 -11.14 8.76
CA GLY A 200 4.78 -10.11 8.12
C GLY A 200 4.26 -9.70 6.75
N GLY A 201 5.17 -9.39 5.83
CA GLY A 201 4.84 -8.94 4.48
C GLY A 201 4.85 -7.42 4.35
N GLY A 202 3.87 -6.88 3.66
CA GLY A 202 3.82 -5.48 3.23
C GLY A 202 4.25 -5.27 1.78
N GLY A 203 4.19 -6.32 0.95
CA GLY A 203 4.42 -6.21 -0.49
C GLY A 203 3.21 -5.60 -1.22
N PRO A 204 3.43 -4.86 -2.32
CA PRO A 204 2.35 -4.23 -3.08
C PRO A 204 1.46 -5.27 -3.77
N CYS A 205 0.16 -4.96 -3.83
CA CYS A 205 -0.84 -5.80 -4.45
C CYS A 205 -1.97 -4.98 -5.11
N GLU A 206 -2.69 -5.61 -6.02
CA GLU A 206 -3.99 -5.13 -6.51
C GLU A 206 -5.01 -6.26 -6.44
N ALA A 207 -6.15 -6.01 -5.80
CA ALA A 207 -7.30 -6.93 -5.78
C ALA A 207 -8.42 -6.38 -6.67
N VAL A 208 -8.89 -7.19 -7.63
CA VAL A 208 -9.92 -6.80 -8.59
C VAL A 208 -11.15 -7.68 -8.46
N TYR A 209 -12.28 -7.04 -8.17
CA TYR A 209 -13.60 -7.67 -8.07
C TYR A 209 -14.41 -7.30 -9.31
N TRP A 210 -15.01 -8.29 -9.97
CA TRP A 210 -15.99 -8.04 -11.02
C TRP A 210 -17.37 -8.51 -10.56
N VAL A 211 -18.24 -7.54 -10.26
CA VAL A 211 -19.59 -7.80 -9.76
C VAL A 211 -20.53 -7.76 -10.96
N LYS A 212 -20.65 -8.91 -11.64
CA LYS A 212 -21.39 -9.03 -12.90
C LYS A 212 -22.84 -8.53 -12.81
N GLU A 213 -23.54 -8.86 -11.72
CA GLU A 213 -24.95 -8.44 -11.55
C GLU A 213 -25.11 -6.92 -11.48
N SER A 214 -24.17 -6.22 -10.84
CA SER A 214 -24.20 -4.75 -10.77
C SER A 214 -23.49 -4.09 -11.95
N MET A 215 -22.79 -4.85 -12.79
CA MET A 215 -21.90 -4.34 -13.83
C MET A 215 -20.85 -3.35 -13.27
N VAL A 216 -20.37 -3.61 -12.04
CA VAL A 216 -19.37 -2.76 -11.37
C VAL A 216 -18.07 -3.54 -11.18
N GLN A 217 -16.95 -2.93 -11.53
CA GLN A 217 -15.62 -3.40 -11.15
C GLN A 217 -15.11 -2.62 -9.95
N TRP A 218 -14.52 -3.32 -8.98
CA TRP A 218 -13.77 -2.69 -7.89
C TRP A 218 -12.30 -3.06 -7.97
N ARG A 219 -11.40 -2.10 -7.73
CA ARG A 219 -9.96 -2.31 -7.68
C ARG A 219 -9.41 -1.74 -6.39
N PHE A 220 -8.75 -2.58 -5.61
CA PHE A 220 -8.12 -2.21 -4.35
C PHE A 220 -6.62 -2.27 -4.53
N LYS A 221 -5.94 -1.12 -4.49
CA LYS A 221 -4.47 -1.03 -4.56
C LYS A 221 -3.93 -0.79 -3.16
N GLY A 222 -3.01 -1.65 -2.74
CA GLY A 222 -2.65 -1.75 -1.34
C GLY A 222 -1.35 -2.49 -1.09
N ASP A 223 -1.00 -2.57 0.18
CA ASP A 223 -0.02 -3.52 0.69
C ASP A 223 -0.76 -4.74 1.24
N ALA A 224 -0.19 -5.94 1.03
CA ALA A 224 -0.72 -7.17 1.61
C ALA A 224 0.14 -7.62 2.80
N PHE A 225 -0.51 -8.01 3.89
CA PHE A 225 0.13 -8.52 5.10
C PHE A 225 -0.35 -9.94 5.40
N VAL A 226 0.57 -10.80 5.81
CA VAL A 226 0.32 -12.20 6.16
C VAL A 226 0.25 -12.31 7.68
N ILE A 227 -0.80 -12.96 8.18
CA ILE A 227 -1.00 -13.29 9.58
C ILE A 227 -0.89 -14.80 9.73
N ALA A 228 -0.02 -15.21 10.64
CA ALA A 228 0.36 -16.59 10.91
C ALA A 228 0.26 -16.91 12.41
N PRO A 229 0.44 -18.18 12.83
CA PRO A 229 0.28 -18.58 14.23
C PRO A 229 1.18 -17.86 15.24
N ASP A 230 2.26 -17.23 14.79
CA ASP A 230 3.19 -16.44 15.62
C ASP A 230 2.67 -15.04 15.98
N ILE A 231 1.50 -14.61 15.49
CA ILE A 231 0.96 -13.25 15.68
C ILE A 231 0.79 -12.88 17.17
N GLU A 232 0.48 -13.86 18.01
CA GLU A 232 0.51 -13.77 19.47
C GLU A 232 1.05 -15.09 20.03
N GLY A 233 2.10 -14.99 20.83
CA GLY A 233 2.76 -16.15 21.42
C GLY A 233 3.69 -15.76 22.57
N GLU A 234 4.29 -16.77 23.19
CA GLU A 234 5.27 -16.59 24.26
C GLU A 234 6.65 -16.26 23.65
N GLY A 235 7.33 -15.24 24.19
CA GLY A 235 8.68 -14.84 23.78
C GLY A 235 8.76 -13.45 23.15
N GLU A 236 9.91 -13.15 22.54
CA GLU A 236 10.16 -11.86 21.90
C GLU A 236 9.40 -11.78 20.55
N GLU A 237 8.63 -10.70 20.35
CA GLU A 237 7.90 -10.50 19.10
C GLU A 237 8.86 -10.27 17.92
N SER A 238 8.67 -11.07 16.87
CA SER A 238 9.42 -10.89 15.62
C SER A 238 9.17 -9.50 15.01
N SER A 239 10.11 -9.02 14.20
CA SER A 239 9.95 -7.76 13.46
C SER A 239 8.73 -7.79 12.53
N GLY A 240 8.41 -8.97 11.98
CA GLY A 240 7.23 -9.19 11.14
C GLY A 240 5.92 -9.01 11.92
N VAL A 241 5.81 -9.61 13.11
CA VAL A 241 4.65 -9.43 14.02
C VAL A 241 4.46 -7.96 14.38
N ARG A 242 5.54 -7.27 14.79
CA ARG A 242 5.49 -5.84 15.12
C ARG A 242 5.04 -4.99 13.93
N THR A 243 5.51 -5.31 12.73
CA THR A 243 5.10 -4.64 11.49
C THR A 243 3.62 -4.83 11.22
N VAL A 244 3.12 -6.07 11.26
CA VAL A 244 1.70 -6.38 11.03
C VAL A 244 0.81 -5.65 12.04
N LYS A 245 1.10 -5.77 13.34
CA LYS A 245 0.31 -5.10 14.39
C LYS A 245 0.32 -3.58 14.23
N SER A 246 1.47 -2.99 13.89
CA SER A 246 1.57 -1.55 13.67
C SER A 246 0.80 -1.09 12.43
N GLU A 247 1.03 -1.73 11.28
CA GLU A 247 0.54 -1.27 9.99
C GLU A 247 -0.95 -1.53 9.78
N LEU A 248 -1.47 -2.64 10.32
CA LEU A 248 -2.89 -2.96 10.31
C LEU A 248 -3.63 -2.27 11.46
N GLY A 249 -3.03 -2.22 12.66
CA GLY A 249 -3.63 -1.59 13.85
C GLY A 249 -3.94 -0.10 13.64
N LYS A 250 -3.08 0.64 12.92
CA LYS A 250 -3.33 2.05 12.53
C LYS A 250 -4.59 2.24 11.65
N ARG A 251 -5.09 1.16 11.03
CA ARG A 251 -6.25 1.16 10.14
C ARG A 251 -7.48 0.53 10.77
N MET A 252 -7.36 0.03 11.99
CA MET A 252 -8.49 -0.49 12.77
C MET A 252 -9.19 0.66 13.51
N ARG A 253 -10.53 0.63 13.47
CA ARG A 253 -11.42 1.54 14.18
C ARG A 253 -11.93 0.86 15.43
N ILE A 254 -11.85 1.54 16.56
CA ILE A 254 -12.49 1.12 17.81
C ILE A 254 -13.99 1.43 17.67
N LEU A 255 -14.82 0.40 17.88
CA LEU A 255 -16.27 0.51 17.97
C LEU A 255 -16.74 0.56 19.44
N LYS A 256 -15.99 -0.10 20.33
CA LYS A 256 -16.28 -0.21 21.76
C LYS A 256 -14.98 -0.06 22.56
N GLU A 257 -14.88 1.01 23.35
CA GLU A 257 -13.65 1.33 24.09
C GLU A 257 -13.35 0.34 25.23
N ASP A 258 -14.40 -0.16 25.88
CA ASP A 258 -14.34 -1.12 26.97
C ASP A 258 -13.85 -2.52 26.55
N GLY A 259 -13.99 -2.86 25.25
CA GLY A 259 -13.62 -4.16 24.71
C GLY A 259 -12.23 -4.23 24.05
N ILE A 260 -11.44 -3.16 24.10
CA ILE A 260 -10.13 -3.10 23.42
C ILE A 260 -9.18 -4.19 23.93
N GLU A 261 -9.02 -4.31 25.25
CA GLU A 261 -8.08 -5.25 25.87
C GLU A 261 -8.50 -6.72 25.68
N GLU A 262 -9.79 -6.97 25.44
CA GLU A 262 -10.32 -8.31 25.23
C GLU A 262 -10.13 -8.82 23.80
N TRP A 263 -9.83 -7.95 22.83
CA TRP A 263 -9.67 -8.35 21.43
C TRP A 263 -8.31 -9.02 21.20
N SER A 264 -8.28 -10.15 20.50
CA SER A 264 -7.06 -10.93 20.26
C SER A 264 -6.82 -11.20 18.77
N TRP A 265 -5.58 -10.98 18.32
CA TRP A 265 -5.15 -11.30 16.95
C TRP A 265 -5.20 -12.81 16.68
N LYS A 266 -4.77 -13.63 17.66
CA LYS A 266 -4.83 -15.09 17.55
C LYS A 266 -6.26 -15.60 17.47
N ARG A 267 -7.17 -15.01 18.25
CA ARG A 267 -8.60 -15.35 18.19
C ARG A 267 -9.20 -15.00 16.84
N GLU A 268 -8.82 -13.87 16.25
CA GLU A 268 -9.26 -13.50 14.89
C GLU A 268 -8.75 -14.51 13.85
N LEU A 269 -7.45 -14.86 13.92
CA LEU A 269 -6.83 -15.87 13.05
C LEU A 269 -7.51 -17.24 13.17
N THR A 270 -7.81 -17.70 14.39
CA THR A 270 -8.52 -18.96 14.63
C THR A 270 -9.98 -18.86 14.17
N GLY A 271 -10.64 -17.73 14.36
CA GLY A 271 -11.97 -17.44 13.83
C GLY A 271 -12.03 -17.64 12.31
N HIS A 272 -11.07 -17.08 11.56
CA HIS A 272 -10.98 -17.28 10.12
C HIS A 272 -10.78 -18.75 9.71
N PHE A 273 -10.01 -19.53 10.47
CA PHE A 273 -9.83 -20.97 10.22
C PHE A 273 -11.09 -21.78 10.54
N GLY A 274 -11.79 -21.45 11.62
CA GLY A 274 -13.06 -22.07 11.96
C GLY A 274 -14.18 -21.73 10.96
N ASN A 275 -14.11 -20.56 10.31
CA ASN A 275 -15.12 -20.10 9.38
C ASN A 275 -15.07 -20.76 7.98
N ILE A 276 -14.01 -21.51 7.67
CA ILE A 276 -13.94 -22.31 6.44
C ILE A 276 -14.44 -23.74 6.68
N SER A 277 -15.03 -24.38 5.67
CA SER A 277 -15.58 -25.73 5.83
C SER A 277 -14.50 -26.77 6.17
N PRO A 278 -14.85 -27.91 6.79
CA PRO A 278 -13.88 -28.95 7.17
C PRO A 278 -13.08 -29.50 5.98
N GLY A 279 -13.71 -29.64 4.82
CA GLY A 279 -13.03 -30.03 3.58
C GLY A 279 -12.04 -28.97 3.11
N MET A 280 -12.38 -27.68 3.21
CA MET A 280 -11.45 -26.59 2.91
C MET A 280 -10.30 -26.53 3.91
N ARG A 281 -10.54 -26.77 5.20
CA ARG A 281 -9.47 -26.89 6.20
C ARG A 281 -8.49 -28.02 5.85
N GLY A 282 -9.01 -29.15 5.37
CA GLY A 282 -8.19 -30.27 4.92
C GLY A 282 -7.24 -29.95 3.77
N THR A 283 -7.54 -28.95 2.94
CA THR A 283 -6.63 -28.54 1.85
C THR A 283 -5.27 -28.04 2.35
N PHE A 284 -5.19 -27.53 3.58
CA PHE A 284 -3.92 -27.12 4.20
C PHE A 284 -3.06 -28.31 4.66
N GLN A 285 -3.61 -29.51 4.72
CA GLN A 285 -2.88 -30.75 4.98
C GLN A 285 -2.48 -31.47 3.67
N ALA A 286 -2.97 -30.99 2.53
CA ALA A 286 -2.64 -31.57 1.24
C ALA A 286 -1.14 -31.42 0.89
N PRO A 287 -0.65 -32.22 -0.08
CA PRO A 287 0.68 -32.02 -0.66
C PRO A 287 0.93 -30.57 -1.08
N PRO A 288 2.19 -30.10 -1.10
CA PRO A 288 2.49 -28.69 -1.38
C PRO A 288 1.91 -28.23 -2.73
N PRO A 289 1.25 -27.07 -2.78
CA PRO A 289 0.67 -26.55 -4.01
C PRO A 289 1.78 -26.26 -5.04
N GLY A 290 1.52 -26.61 -6.31
CA GLY A 290 2.48 -26.39 -7.41
C GLY A 290 3.54 -27.49 -7.57
N GLN A 291 3.59 -28.49 -6.69
CA GLN A 291 4.41 -29.68 -6.90
C GLN A 291 3.81 -30.57 -8.02
N PRO A 292 4.61 -31.08 -8.96
CA PRO A 292 4.16 -32.10 -9.92
C PRO A 292 3.51 -33.31 -9.21
N VAL A 293 2.40 -33.79 -9.76
CA VAL A 293 1.56 -34.84 -9.13
C VAL A 293 2.23 -36.21 -9.04
N ASP A 294 3.24 -36.44 -9.86
CA ASP A 294 4.06 -37.66 -9.91
C ASP A 294 5.22 -37.65 -8.90
N LYS A 295 5.54 -36.48 -8.31
CA LYS A 295 6.60 -36.40 -7.30
C LYS A 295 6.09 -36.88 -5.95
N PRO A 296 6.86 -37.73 -5.24
CA PRO A 296 6.49 -38.19 -3.91
C PRO A 296 6.43 -37.00 -2.93
N PHE A 297 5.56 -37.12 -1.93
CA PHE A 297 5.46 -36.22 -0.80
C PHE A 297 5.45 -37.05 0.49
N ASP A 298 5.60 -36.40 1.64
CA ASP A 298 5.50 -37.05 2.95
C ASP A 298 4.05 -37.48 3.21
N ASP A 299 3.71 -38.70 2.80
CA ASP A 299 2.39 -39.32 2.91
C ASP A 299 1.99 -39.68 4.35
N LYS A 300 2.93 -39.61 5.30
CA LYS A 300 2.66 -39.77 6.73
C LYS A 300 2.11 -38.49 7.35
N LYS A 301 2.66 -37.33 6.94
CA LYS A 301 2.25 -36.01 7.44
C LYS A 301 1.12 -35.39 6.61
N LEU A 302 1.19 -35.51 5.28
CA LEU A 302 0.31 -34.85 4.33
C LEU A 302 -0.71 -35.82 3.74
N LYS A 303 -1.95 -35.39 3.63
CA LYS A 303 -3.06 -36.24 3.17
C LYS A 303 -3.98 -35.45 2.25
N LEU A 304 -4.30 -36.04 1.11
CA LEU A 304 -5.17 -35.44 0.11
C LEU A 304 -6.64 -35.78 0.40
N GLY A 305 -7.52 -34.77 0.38
CA GLY A 305 -8.97 -34.96 0.50
C GLY A 305 -9.49 -35.28 1.91
N GLU A 306 -8.63 -35.24 2.94
CA GLU A 306 -9.06 -35.39 4.33
C GLU A 306 -9.91 -34.20 4.76
N LYS A 307 -10.89 -34.42 5.64
CA LYS A 307 -11.64 -33.34 6.30
C LYS A 307 -11.00 -33.06 7.65
N VAL A 308 -10.76 -31.79 7.94
CA VAL A 308 -10.21 -31.35 9.22
C VAL A 308 -11.31 -30.67 10.02
N GLU A 309 -11.76 -31.30 11.10
CA GLU A 309 -12.74 -30.74 12.03
C GLU A 309 -12.08 -30.00 13.20
N ASP A 310 -10.88 -30.43 13.58
CA ASP A 310 -10.10 -29.86 14.67
C ASP A 310 -9.54 -28.48 14.29
N LEU A 311 -9.81 -27.48 15.13
CA LEU A 311 -9.34 -26.11 14.97
C LEU A 311 -7.85 -25.96 15.25
N GLU A 312 -7.26 -26.87 16.02
CA GLU A 312 -5.84 -26.86 16.38
C GLU A 312 -5.04 -27.94 15.62
N HIS A 313 -5.61 -28.46 14.52
CA HIS A 313 -4.97 -29.52 13.74
C HIS A 313 -3.55 -29.09 13.29
N PRO A 314 -2.49 -29.79 13.74
CA PRO A 314 -1.13 -29.25 13.71
C PRO A 314 -0.64 -28.93 12.30
N VAL A 315 -0.86 -29.85 11.35
CA VAL A 315 -0.39 -29.69 9.95
C VAL A 315 -1.16 -28.60 9.20
N ALA A 316 -2.49 -28.58 9.32
CA ALA A 316 -3.32 -27.59 8.67
C ALA A 316 -3.02 -26.18 9.21
N ARG A 317 -2.82 -26.04 10.53
CA ARG A 317 -2.48 -24.77 11.18
C ARG A 317 -1.08 -24.28 10.86
N GLU A 318 -0.12 -25.19 10.72
CA GLU A 318 1.23 -24.87 10.26
C GLU A 318 1.21 -24.19 8.88
N ASN A 319 0.29 -24.59 7.99
CA ASN A 319 0.20 -24.07 6.62
C ASN A 319 -0.82 -22.94 6.43
N PHE A 320 -1.83 -22.83 7.28
CA PHE A 320 -2.91 -21.85 7.14
C PHE A 320 -2.45 -20.42 7.41
N ARG A 321 -2.78 -19.49 6.52
CA ARG A 321 -2.52 -18.05 6.67
C ARG A 321 -3.78 -17.23 6.36
N VAL A 322 -3.92 -16.10 7.04
CA VAL A 322 -4.84 -15.03 6.64
C VAL A 322 -4.03 -13.91 6.01
N VAL A 323 -4.44 -13.45 4.84
CA VAL A 323 -3.87 -12.28 4.18
C VAL A 323 -4.84 -11.12 4.33
N VAL A 324 -4.32 -9.99 4.81
CA VAL A 324 -5.05 -8.73 4.96
C VAL A 324 -4.52 -7.74 3.94
N ILE A 325 -5.39 -7.21 3.09
CA ILE A 325 -5.07 -6.17 2.13
C ILE A 325 -5.36 -4.83 2.79
N ARG A 326 -4.32 -4.00 2.92
CA ARG A 326 -4.43 -2.63 3.37
C ARG A 326 -4.50 -1.69 2.16
N PRO A 327 -5.68 -1.26 1.72
CA PRO A 327 -5.79 -0.40 0.55
C PRO A 327 -5.27 1.01 0.86
N HIS A 328 -4.62 1.66 -0.10
CA HIS A 328 -4.36 3.11 -0.09
C HIS A 328 -5.23 3.83 -1.12
N GLU A 329 -5.62 3.10 -2.16
CA GLU A 329 -6.50 3.55 -3.21
C GLU A 329 -7.55 2.47 -3.50
N VAL A 330 -8.80 2.88 -3.63
CA VAL A 330 -9.91 2.03 -4.05
C VAL A 330 -10.59 2.70 -5.23
N GLU A 331 -10.84 1.94 -6.28
CA GLU A 331 -11.48 2.43 -7.50
C GLU A 331 -12.74 1.62 -7.76
N SER A 332 -13.83 2.29 -8.11
CA SER A 332 -15.04 1.68 -8.66
C SER A 332 -15.24 2.13 -10.10
N VAL A 333 -15.61 1.20 -10.97
CA VAL A 333 -15.98 1.47 -12.36
C VAL A 333 -17.37 0.91 -12.58
N ASP A 334 -18.36 1.78 -12.70
CA ASP A 334 -19.74 1.42 -12.97
C ASP A 334 -20.02 1.45 -14.48
N LEU A 335 -20.38 0.29 -15.04
CA LEU A 335 -20.70 0.07 -16.45
C LEU A 335 -22.19 -0.28 -16.66
N SER A 336 -23.03 -0.15 -15.64
CA SER A 336 -24.45 -0.56 -15.68
C SER A 336 -25.29 0.22 -16.70
N ASP A 337 -24.99 1.51 -16.89
CA ASP A 337 -25.62 2.37 -17.90
C ASP A 337 -24.52 3.08 -18.72
N PRO A 338 -24.40 2.80 -20.03
CA PRO A 338 -23.41 3.46 -20.90
C PRO A 338 -23.49 5.00 -20.90
N LYS A 339 -24.66 5.59 -20.60
CA LYS A 339 -24.83 7.05 -20.52
C LYS A 339 -24.40 7.65 -19.18
N LYS A 340 -24.29 6.83 -18.13
CA LYS A 340 -23.94 7.23 -16.75
C LYS A 340 -22.72 6.48 -16.21
N SER A 341 -21.97 5.85 -17.12
CA SER A 341 -20.77 5.11 -16.76
C SER A 341 -19.78 6.06 -16.13
N ARG A 342 -19.24 5.67 -14.98
CA ARG A 342 -18.38 6.52 -14.17
C ARG A 342 -17.32 5.68 -13.48
N ARG A 343 -16.15 6.30 -13.33
CA ARG A 343 -15.04 5.79 -12.54
C ARG A 343 -14.88 6.71 -11.34
N GLN A 344 -14.91 6.14 -10.14
CA GLN A 344 -14.65 6.85 -8.89
C GLN A 344 -13.37 6.29 -8.29
N VAL A 345 -12.49 7.18 -7.83
CA VAL A 345 -11.23 6.81 -7.19
C VAL A 345 -11.20 7.43 -5.80
N TYR A 346 -11.05 6.57 -4.80
CA TYR A 346 -10.95 6.90 -3.39
C TYR A 346 -9.51 6.73 -2.94
N LYS A 347 -8.90 7.76 -2.35
CA LYS A 347 -7.52 7.72 -1.84
C LYS A 347 -7.47 8.08 -0.37
N VAL A 348 -6.63 7.38 0.39
CA VAL A 348 -6.37 7.71 1.79
C VAL A 348 -5.38 8.86 1.88
N ILE A 349 -5.77 9.94 2.53
CA ILE A 349 -4.84 11.01 2.92
C ILE A 349 -3.89 10.43 3.98
N CYS A 350 -2.64 10.21 3.59
CA CYS A 350 -1.60 9.72 4.50
C CYS A 350 -1.05 10.83 5.41
N ASP A 351 -0.43 10.42 6.53
CA ASP A 351 0.05 11.27 7.64
C ASP A 351 0.91 12.49 7.25
N PHE A 352 1.58 12.46 6.09
CA PHE A 352 2.37 13.59 5.59
C PHE A 352 1.51 14.78 5.13
N LEU A 353 0.38 14.50 4.46
CA LEU A 353 -0.60 15.53 4.11
C LEU A 353 -1.42 15.97 5.32
N MET A 354 -1.54 15.12 6.34
CA MET A 354 -2.12 15.49 7.63
C MET A 354 -1.26 16.51 8.39
N GLN A 355 0.07 16.52 8.27
CA GLN A 355 0.87 17.59 8.89
C GLN A 355 0.60 18.96 8.26
N VAL A 356 0.25 19.00 6.97
CA VAL A 356 -0.16 20.23 6.27
C VAL A 356 -1.61 20.58 6.57
N ALA A 357 -2.52 19.59 6.64
CA ALA A 357 -3.94 19.79 6.93
C ALA A 357 -4.23 20.09 8.43
N CYS A 358 -3.39 19.60 9.35
CA CYS A 358 -3.43 19.98 10.77
C CYS A 358 -3.11 21.47 10.96
N ALA A 359 -2.31 22.08 10.08
CA ALA A 359 -2.08 23.52 10.10
C ALA A 359 -3.33 24.33 9.69
N THR A 360 -4.34 23.67 9.10
CA THR A 360 -5.63 24.25 8.70
C THR A 360 -6.82 23.67 9.50
N GLY A 361 -6.57 22.98 10.63
CA GLY A 361 -7.61 22.50 11.54
C GLY A 361 -8.22 21.12 11.25
N VAL A 362 -7.70 20.36 10.26
CA VAL A 362 -8.10 18.96 10.06
C VAL A 362 -7.25 18.08 10.96
N THR A 363 -7.85 17.51 12.01
CA THR A 363 -7.12 16.67 12.97
C THR A 363 -7.17 15.18 12.63
N GLN A 364 -8.07 14.71 11.76
CA GLN A 364 -8.44 13.29 11.61
C GLN A 364 -7.52 12.43 10.71
N ARG A 365 -7.08 11.26 11.18
CA ARG A 365 -6.30 10.28 10.38
C ARG A 365 -7.16 9.45 9.44
N ASN A 366 -6.58 8.97 8.34
CA ASN A 366 -7.18 8.01 7.39
C ASN A 366 -8.42 8.52 6.63
N VAL A 367 -8.52 9.82 6.35
CA VAL A 367 -9.62 10.39 5.57
C VAL A 367 -9.52 9.93 4.11
N TRP A 368 -10.62 9.37 3.58
CA TRP A 368 -10.73 9.04 2.16
C TRP A 368 -11.18 10.27 1.38
N THR A 369 -10.50 10.56 0.28
CA THR A 369 -10.88 11.60 -0.68
C THR A 369 -11.35 10.97 -1.96
N GLU A 370 -12.37 11.55 -2.58
CA GLU A 370 -12.90 11.13 -3.88
C GLU A 370 -12.37 12.06 -4.98
N GLU A 371 -11.65 11.53 -5.96
CA GLU A 371 -11.18 12.29 -7.14
C GLU A 371 -12.29 12.46 -8.20
N GLN A 372 -13.45 12.96 -7.79
CA GLN A 372 -14.32 13.73 -8.71
C GLN A 372 -14.03 15.25 -8.60
N ASP A 373 -13.36 15.70 -7.53
CA ASP A 373 -13.21 17.11 -7.14
C ASP A 373 -11.76 17.56 -6.87
N LEU A 374 -10.78 17.01 -7.58
CA LEU A 374 -9.37 17.38 -7.34
C LEU A 374 -9.00 18.83 -7.72
N ILE A 375 -9.91 19.58 -8.34
CA ILE A 375 -9.69 21.00 -8.66
C ILE A 375 -10.46 21.92 -7.69
N LEU A 376 -11.49 21.43 -6.97
CA LEU A 376 -12.35 22.30 -6.15
C LEU A 376 -11.93 22.37 -4.68
N ASN A 377 -11.49 21.26 -4.08
CA ASN A 377 -11.14 21.24 -2.65
C ASN A 377 -9.78 21.90 -2.31
N MET A 378 -8.90 22.14 -3.29
CA MET A 378 -7.72 22.99 -3.08
C MET A 378 -8.04 24.48 -3.08
N LEU A 379 -9.21 24.90 -3.58
CA LEU A 379 -9.62 26.31 -3.66
C LEU A 379 -10.54 26.75 -2.50
N VAL A 380 -11.27 25.81 -1.88
CA VAL A 380 -12.15 26.12 -0.72
C VAL A 380 -11.36 26.21 0.61
N LEU A 381 -10.13 25.69 0.68
CA LEU A 381 -9.24 25.83 1.84
C LEU A 381 -8.28 27.05 1.75
N LEU A 382 -8.42 27.87 0.70
CA LEU A 382 -7.64 29.09 0.47
C LEU A 382 -8.50 30.37 0.34
N GLN A 383 -9.76 30.31 0.79
CA GLN A 383 -10.60 31.47 1.11
C GLN A 383 -10.92 31.43 2.60
#